data_AF-A0A952EX88-F1
#
_entry.id   AF-A0A952EX88-F1
#
_cell.length_a   1.000
_cell.length_b   1.000
_cell.length_c   1.000
_cell.angle_alpha   90.00
_cell.angle_beta   90.00
_cell.angle_gamma   90.00
#
_symmetry.space_group_name_H-M   'P 1'
#
loop_
_entity.id
_entity.type
_entity.pdbx_description
1 polymer ?
#
loop_
_entity_poly.entity_id
_entity_poly.type
_entity_poly.pdbx_seq_one_letter_code
_entity_poly.pdbx_strand_id
1 'polypeptide(L)'
;MVTVENFSRLVSGVYAAAVTPQQWEPALDEICRTLGGTIGTLIKSRGGVWSIQATTAPAEIGKTYAEHYCRLDYVLAEVENGPVGAVRTGTELIPPRTNTEFYNDWMRPN
;
A
#
# COMPACT_ATOMS: atom_id res chain seq x y z
N MET A 1 -4.21 16.52 -13.17
CA MET A 1 -3.35 16.14 -14.30
C MET A 1 -1.92 16.09 -13.81
N VAL A 2 -1.23 14.95 -13.93
CA VAL A 2 0.17 14.80 -13.50
C VAL A 2 1.07 15.38 -14.59
N THR A 3 1.99 16.28 -14.23
CA THR A 3 2.97 16.85 -15.17
C THR A 3 4.14 15.89 -15.39
N VAL A 4 4.89 16.08 -16.47
CA VAL A 4 6.14 15.32 -16.73
C VAL A 4 7.15 15.52 -15.60
N GLU A 5 7.18 16.72 -15.01
CA GLU A 5 8.03 17.05 -13.86
C GLU A 5 7.62 16.24 -12.63
N ASN A 6 6.31 16.17 -12.34
CA ASN A 6 5.78 15.34 -11.25
C ASN A 6 6.14 13.87 -11.49
N PHE A 7 5.92 13.35 -12.71
CA PHE A 7 6.28 11.97 -13.05
C PHE A 7 7.78 11.70 -12.83
N SER A 8 8.65 12.56 -13.36
CA SER A 8 10.11 12.40 -13.26
C SER A 8 10.58 12.45 -11.80
N ARG A 9 9.98 13.33 -10.98
CA ARG A 9 10.28 13.45 -9.56
C ARG A 9 9.88 12.19 -8.79
N LEU A 10 8.66 11.68 -9.00
CA LEU A 10 8.19 10.45 -8.36
C LEU A 10 9.07 9.24 -8.73
N VAL A 11 9.39 9.07 -10.01
CA VAL A 11 10.24 7.97 -10.48
C VAL A 11 11.65 8.07 -9.87
N SER A 12 12.23 9.27 -9.83
CA SER A 12 13.54 9.50 -9.22
C SER A 12 13.54 9.16 -7.72
N GLY A 13 12.46 9.50 -7.01
CA GLY A 13 12.26 9.14 -5.61
C GLY A 13 12.24 7.62 -5.38
N VAL A 14 11.53 6.88 -6.24
CA VAL A 14 11.51 5.41 -6.21
C VAL A 14 12.90 4.82 -6.43
N TYR A 15 13.67 5.32 -7.41
CA TYR A 15 15.03 4.84 -7.64
C TYR A 15 15.98 5.16 -6.47
N ALA A 16 15.87 6.34 -5.87
CA ALA A 16 16.64 6.71 -4.69
C ALA A 16 16.31 5.78 -3.50
N ALA A 17 15.03 5.45 -3.30
CA ALA A 17 14.59 4.53 -2.26
C ALA A 17 15.00 3.08 -2.50
N ALA A 18 15.10 2.66 -3.76
CA ALA A 18 15.59 1.33 -4.12
C ALA A 18 17.05 1.11 -3.69
N VAL A 19 17.89 2.16 -3.74
CA VAL A 19 19.31 2.09 -3.31
C VAL A 19 19.51 2.49 -1.85
N THR A 20 18.63 3.33 -1.30
CA THR A 20 18.66 3.81 0.09
C THR A 20 17.30 3.54 0.75
N PRO A 21 17.11 2.39 1.42
CA PRO A 21 15.79 1.98 1.93
C PRO A 21 15.10 2.99 2.87
N GLN A 22 15.86 3.83 3.56
CA GLN A 22 15.33 4.88 4.43
C GLN A 22 14.54 5.96 3.67
N GLN A 23 14.69 6.03 2.34
CA GLN A 23 13.97 6.99 1.50
C GLN A 23 12.59 6.47 1.03
N TRP A 24 12.20 5.23 1.40
CA TRP A 24 10.89 4.70 0.99
C TRP A 24 9.72 5.47 1.57
N GLU A 25 9.75 5.85 2.84
CA GLU A 25 8.65 6.58 3.47
C GLU A 25 8.44 7.97 2.83
N PRO A 26 9.47 8.82 2.66
CA PRO A 26 9.34 10.07 1.89
C PRO A 26 8.82 9.87 0.46
N ALA A 27 9.30 8.84 -0.24
CA ALA A 27 8.86 8.56 -1.61
C ALA A 27 7.38 8.15 -1.67
N LEU A 28 6.92 7.30 -0.74
CA LEU A 28 5.53 6.88 -0.63
C LEU A 28 4.60 8.06 -0.30
N ASP A 29 5.02 8.94 0.61
CA ASP A 29 4.27 10.14 0.98
C ASP A 29 4.10 11.08 -0.22
N GLU A 30 5.16 11.28 -1.00
CA GLU A 30 5.09 12.09 -2.22
C GLU A 30 4.16 11.48 -3.29
N ILE A 31 4.21 10.17 -3.49
CA ILE A 31 3.30 9.44 -4.38
C ILE A 31 1.86 9.64 -3.91
N CYS A 32 1.58 9.46 -2.62
CA CYS A 32 0.24 9.62 -2.05
C CYS A 32 -0.29 11.03 -2.28
N ARG A 33 0.47 12.06 -1.90
CA ARG A 33 0.06 13.45 -2.09
C ARG A 33 -0.19 13.79 -3.56
N THR A 34 0.63 13.26 -4.48
CA THR A 34 0.48 13.52 -5.92
C THR A 34 -0.78 12.85 -6.50
N LEU A 35 -1.14 11.67 -5.99
CA LEU A 35 -2.31 10.90 -6.44
C LEU A 35 -3.59 11.21 -5.66
N GLY A 36 -3.51 12.02 -4.59
CA GLY A 36 -4.62 12.30 -3.69
C GLY A 36 -4.96 11.13 -2.75
N GLY A 37 -4.00 10.25 -2.47
CA GLY A 37 -4.12 9.17 -1.50
C GLY A 37 -3.84 9.62 -0.07
N THR A 38 -4.39 8.87 0.90
CA THR A 38 -4.22 9.16 2.34
C THR A 38 -3.04 8.41 2.94
N ILE A 39 -2.81 7.16 2.51
CA ILE A 39 -1.80 6.26 3.06
C ILE A 39 -1.09 5.54 1.92
N GLY A 40 0.23 5.46 2.01
CA GLY A 40 1.09 4.72 1.09
C GLY A 40 1.89 3.70 1.87
N THR A 41 1.86 2.45 1.43
CA THR A 41 2.55 1.35 2.09
C THR A 41 3.28 0.51 1.06
N LEU A 42 4.57 0.28 1.30
CA LEU A 42 5.36 -0.73 0.61
C LEU A 42 5.35 -2.02 1.43
N ILE A 43 4.90 -3.09 0.79
CA ILE A 43 4.79 -4.42 1.38
C ILE A 43 5.58 -5.43 0.56
N LYS A 44 6.04 -6.49 1.23
CA LYS A 44 6.73 -7.61 0.59
C LYS A 44 6.17 -8.93 1.11
N SER A 45 5.72 -9.80 0.20
CA SER A 45 5.39 -11.19 0.52
C SER A 45 6.67 -12.04 0.54
N ARG A 46 6.81 -12.88 1.56
CA ARG A 46 7.78 -13.97 1.61
C ARG A 46 7.05 -15.24 2.03
N GLY A 47 6.70 -16.08 1.06
CA GLY A 47 6.03 -17.36 1.30
C GLY A 47 4.62 -17.20 1.89
N GLY A 48 3.82 -16.27 1.37
CA GLY A 48 2.47 -15.99 1.85
C GLY A 48 2.39 -15.11 3.10
N VAL A 49 3.54 -14.71 3.66
CA VAL A 49 3.61 -13.78 4.79
C VAL A 49 3.96 -12.39 4.29
N TRP A 50 3.04 -11.44 4.47
CA TRP A 50 3.23 -10.04 4.12
C TRP A 50 3.97 -9.29 5.23
N SER A 51 4.96 -8.50 4.84
CA SER A 51 5.73 -7.64 5.74
C SER A 51 5.75 -6.21 5.21
N ILE A 52 5.37 -5.25 6.05
CA ILE A 52 5.47 -3.82 5.75
C ILE A 52 6.94 -3.43 5.78
N GLN A 53 7.44 -2.88 4.67
CA GLN A 53 8.82 -2.40 4.53
C GLN A 53 8.92 -0.90 4.83
N ALA A 54 7.88 -0.15 4.46
CA ALA A 54 7.73 1.27 4.76
C ALA A 54 6.25 1.64 4.67
N THR A 55 5.80 2.60 5.48
CA THR A 55 4.42 3.08 5.44
C THR A 55 4.34 4.52 5.91
N THR A 56 3.41 5.28 5.33
CA THR A 56 3.01 6.60 5.83
C THR A 56 1.84 6.51 6.82
N ALA A 57 1.35 5.29 7.11
CA ALA A 57 0.26 5.09 8.04
C ALA A 57 0.68 5.50 9.47
N PRO A 58 -0.21 6.13 10.24
CA PRO A 58 -0.05 6.29 11.68
C PRO A 58 0.33 4.96 12.36
N ALA A 59 1.26 5.02 13.32
CA ALA A 59 1.81 3.82 13.97
C ALA A 59 0.73 2.91 14.56
N GLU A 60 -0.34 3.47 15.13
CA GLU A 60 -1.46 2.69 15.70
C GLU A 60 -2.25 1.90 14.64
N ILE A 61 -2.43 2.47 13.45
CA ILE A 61 -3.09 1.78 12.33
C ILE A 61 -2.20 0.62 11.86
N GLY A 62 -0.90 0.87 11.70
CA GLY A 62 0.08 -0.16 11.34
C GLY A 62 0.15 -1.29 12.38
N LYS A 63 0.06 -0.95 13.67
CA LYS A 63 0.08 -1.92 14.77
C LYS A 63 -1.14 -2.84 14.77
N THR A 64 -2.35 -2.27 14.75
CA THR A 64 -3.59 -3.06 14.71
C THR A 64 -3.64 -3.97 13.47
N TYR A 65 -3.13 -3.48 12.34
CA TYR A 65 -2.99 -4.28 11.13
C TYR A 65 -2.04 -5.48 11.32
N ALA A 66 -0.82 -5.22 11.81
CA ALA A 66 0.19 -6.25 11.99
C ALA A 66 -0.24 -7.31 13.03
N GLU A 67 -0.91 -6.90 14.11
CA GLU A 67 -1.32 -7.79 15.21
C GLU A 67 -2.51 -8.69 14.84
N HIS A 68 -3.45 -8.21 14.03
CA HIS A 68 -4.73 -8.91 13.83
C HIS A 68 -5.22 -8.98 12.39
N TYR A 69 -5.19 -7.87 11.66
CA TYR A 69 -5.89 -7.78 10.36
C TYR A 69 -5.08 -8.31 9.17
N CYS A 70 -3.74 -8.41 9.28
CA CYS A 70 -2.88 -8.88 8.19
C CYS A 70 -3.25 -10.29 7.68
N ARG A 71 -3.78 -11.16 8.56
CA ARG A 71 -4.26 -12.52 8.23
C ARG A 71 -5.67 -12.55 7.64
N LEU A 72 -6.42 -11.46 7.75
CA LEU A 72 -7.79 -11.32 7.24
C LEU A 72 -7.82 -10.52 5.92
N ASP A 73 -6.67 -9.99 5.49
CA ASP A 73 -6.55 -9.14 4.32
C ASP A 73 -6.73 -9.93 3.02
N TYR A 74 -7.98 -9.97 2.55
CA TYR A 74 -8.32 -10.58 1.26
C TYR A 74 -7.83 -9.75 0.07
N VAL A 75 -7.56 -8.45 0.24
CA VAL A 75 -7.07 -7.59 -0.85
C VAL A 75 -5.65 -7.97 -1.21
N LEU A 76 -4.78 -8.16 -0.22
CA LEU A 76 -3.42 -8.62 -0.46
C LEU A 76 -3.37 -10.06 -0.95
N ALA A 77 -4.31 -10.91 -0.52
CA ALA A 77 -4.44 -12.25 -1.10
C ALA A 77 -4.78 -12.20 -2.60
N GLU A 78 -5.68 -11.31 -3.04
CA GLU A 78 -5.98 -11.12 -4.46
C GLU A 78 -4.79 -10.52 -5.22
N VAL A 79 -4.03 -9.59 -4.61
CA VAL A 79 -2.78 -9.05 -5.19
C VAL A 79 -1.73 -10.15 -5.37
N GLU A 80 -1.58 -11.07 -4.40
CA GLU A 80 -0.63 -12.19 -4.49
C GLU A 80 -0.92 -13.12 -5.67
N ASN A 81 -2.21 -13.39 -5.89
CA ASN A 81 -2.67 -14.29 -6.95
C ASN A 81 -2.80 -13.60 -8.31
N GLY A 82 -2.58 -12.28 -8.36
CA GLY A 82 -2.69 -11.47 -9.56
C GLY A 82 -1.43 -11.51 -10.45
N PRO A 83 -1.55 -10.98 -11.68
CA PRO A 83 -0.40 -10.85 -12.58
C PRO A 83 0.61 -9.83 -12.04
N VAL A 84 1.90 -10.20 -12.07
CA VAL A 84 3.01 -9.31 -11.72
C VAL A 84 3.01 -8.07 -12.61
N GLY A 85 3.18 -6.90 -12.00
CA GLY A 85 3.26 -5.60 -12.71
C GLY A 85 1.91 -4.97 -13.04
N ALA A 86 0.79 -5.59 -12.68
CA ALA A 86 -0.52 -4.98 -12.86
C ALA A 86 -0.78 -3.87 -11.84
N VAL A 87 -1.24 -2.72 -12.33
CA VAL A 87 -1.82 -1.65 -11.51
C VAL A 87 -3.32 -1.90 -11.42
N ARG A 88 -3.84 -1.95 -10.20
CA ARG A 88 -5.24 -2.29 -9.90
C ARG A 88 -5.83 -1.24 -8.98
N THR A 89 -7.11 -0.91 -9.16
CA THR A 89 -7.82 0.04 -8.32
C THR A 89 -8.42 -0.64 -7.08
N GLY A 90 -8.73 0.16 -6.07
CA GLY A 90 -9.50 -0.32 -4.92
C GLY A 90 -10.86 -0.90 -5.33
N THR A 91 -11.52 -0.35 -6.35
CA THR A 91 -12.81 -0.88 -6.85
C THR A 91 -12.69 -2.24 -7.55
N GLU A 92 -11.51 -2.62 -8.04
CA GLU A 92 -11.28 -3.96 -8.58
C GLU A 92 -11.04 -4.99 -7.47
N LEU A 93 -10.45 -4.58 -6.35
CA LEU A 93 -9.97 -5.52 -5.32
C LEU A 93 -10.86 -5.59 -4.06
N ILE A 94 -11.49 -4.49 -3.65
CA ILE A 94 -12.21 -4.36 -2.36
C ILE A 94 -13.69 -4.79 -2.46
N PRO A 95 -14.50 -4.30 -3.43
CA PRO A 95 -15.94 -4.57 -3.47
C PRO A 95 -16.37 -6.04 -3.42
N PRO A 96 -15.60 -7.02 -3.93
CA PRO A 96 -16.02 -8.42 -3.88
C PRO A 96 -16.31 -8.97 -2.48
N ARG A 97 -15.78 -8.36 -1.39
CA ARG A 97 -15.90 -8.90 -0.03
C ARG A 97 -16.08 -7.82 1.06
N THR A 98 -17.12 -7.00 0.92
CA THR A 98 -17.47 -5.97 1.91
C THR A 98 -18.11 -6.50 3.20
N ASN A 99 -18.61 -7.74 3.22
CA ASN A 99 -19.17 -8.37 4.42
C ASN A 99 -18.09 -9.15 5.21
N THR A 100 -16.97 -8.50 5.51
CA THR A 100 -15.84 -9.10 6.24
C THR A 100 -15.47 -8.23 7.44
N GLU A 101 -14.93 -8.86 8.49
CA GLU A 101 -14.36 -8.16 9.64
C GLU A 101 -13.29 -7.15 9.19
N PHE A 102 -12.39 -7.58 8.31
CA PHE A 102 -11.35 -6.71 7.77
C PHE A 102 -11.91 -5.45 7.10
N TYR A 103 -12.94 -5.59 6.26
CA TYR A 103 -13.54 -4.44 5.60
C TYR A 103 -14.27 -3.52 6.59
N ASN A 104 -15.14 -4.08 7.42
CA ASN A 104 -16.02 -3.30 8.28
C ASN A 104 -15.27 -2.62 9.43
N ASP A 105 -14.31 -3.32 10.03
CA ASP A 105 -13.71 -2.92 11.31
C ASP A 105 -12.33 -2.26 11.13
N TRP A 106 -11.67 -2.47 9.99
CA TRP A 106 -10.35 -1.89 9.72
C TRP A 106 -10.28 -1.05 8.44
N MET A 107 -10.70 -1.56 7.28
CA MET A 107 -10.51 -0.84 6.01
C MET A 107 -11.44 0.35 5.81
N ARG A 108 -12.70 0.25 6.23
CA ARG A 108 -13.66 1.36 6.11
C ARG A 108 -13.36 2.56 7.02
N PRO A 109 -12.92 2.39 8.28
CA PRO A 109 -12.61 3.52 9.16
C PRO A 109 -11.23 4.16 8.97
N ASN A 110 -10.30 3.53 8.23
CA ASN A 110 -8.93 4.01 7.99
C ASN A 110 -8.71 4.39 6.53
#